data_AF-A0A1G6F8F1-F1
#
_entry.id   AF-A0A1G6F8F1-F1
#
_cell.length_a   1.000
_cell.length_b   1.000
_cell.length_c   1.000
_cell.angle_alpha   90.00
_cell.angle_beta   90.00
_cell.angle_gamma   90.00
#
_symmetry.space_group_name_H-M   'P 1'
#
loop_
_entity.id
_entity.type
_entity.pdbx_description
1 polymer ?
#
loop_
_entity_poly.entity_id
_entity_poly.type
_entity_poly.pdbx_seq_one_letter_code
_entity_poly.pdbx_strand_id
1 'polypeptide(L)'
;GILRQNSALFIFGFRTKIQKTTKKQQSAFLVSATMEFFQSAITSLQTLVVALGAGLGAWGVINLLEGYGNDNPGAKSQGIKQLMAGGGVCLIGTNLIPLLANLF
;
A
#
# COMPACT_ATOMS: atom_id res chain seq x y z
N GLY A 1 -10.41 5.32 61.57
CA GLY A 1 -11.13 4.71 60.42
C GLY A 1 -10.18 4.07 59.43
N ILE A 2 -9.59 2.93 59.79
CA ILE A 2 -8.58 2.19 59.01
C ILE A 2 -9.20 1.39 57.84
N LEU A 3 -10.45 0.91 58.02
CA LEU A 3 -11.22 0.22 56.98
C LEU A 3 -11.53 1.07 55.73
N ARG A 4 -11.65 2.41 55.87
CA ARG A 4 -11.87 3.33 54.74
C ARG A 4 -10.61 3.55 53.88
N GLN A 5 -9.41 3.39 54.44
CA GLN A 5 -8.16 3.54 53.68
C GLN A 5 -7.86 2.29 52.83
N ASN A 6 -8.01 1.10 53.40
CA ASN A 6 -7.75 -0.15 52.68
C ASN A 6 -8.68 -0.34 51.47
N SER A 7 -9.95 0.06 51.63
CA SER A 7 -10.92 0.05 50.53
C SER A 7 -10.57 1.09 49.46
N ALA A 8 -10.16 2.30 49.83
CA ALA A 8 -9.72 3.33 48.87
C ALA A 8 -8.46 2.90 48.09
N LEU A 9 -7.49 2.27 48.74
CA LEU A 9 -6.27 1.78 48.10
C LEU A 9 -6.57 0.66 47.10
N PHE A 10 -7.50 -0.24 47.44
CA PHE A 10 -7.95 -1.33 46.58
C PHE A 10 -8.70 -0.81 45.35
N ILE A 11 -9.61 0.14 45.54
CA ILE A 11 -10.36 0.79 44.45
C ILE A 11 -9.40 1.57 43.53
N PHE A 12 -8.41 2.27 44.10
CA PHE A 12 -7.40 2.99 43.33
C PHE A 12 -6.51 2.03 42.53
N GLY A 13 -6.03 0.94 43.13
CA GLY A 13 -5.27 -0.10 42.46
C GLY A 13 -6.05 -0.75 41.31
N PHE A 14 -7.33 -1.07 41.54
CA PHE A 14 -8.21 -1.62 40.51
C PHE A 14 -8.43 -0.63 39.36
N ARG A 15 -8.74 0.64 39.67
CA ARG A 15 -8.92 1.72 38.68
C ARG A 15 -7.70 1.89 37.77
N THR A 16 -6.49 1.88 38.34
CA THR A 16 -5.25 2.06 37.55
C THR A 16 -5.01 0.89 36.58
N LYS A 17 -5.37 -0.34 36.98
CA LYS A 17 -5.27 -1.52 36.10
C LYS A 17 -6.28 -1.45 34.95
N ILE A 18 -7.51 -1.03 35.23
CA ILE A 18 -8.55 -0.80 34.21
C ILE A 18 -8.11 0.28 33.21
N GLN A 19 -7.52 1.38 33.66
CA GLN A 19 -7.03 2.45 32.78
C GLN A 19 -5.84 2.02 31.91
N LYS A 20 -4.96 1.14 32.41
CA LYS A 20 -3.86 0.60 31.60
C LYS A 20 -4.36 -0.34 30.51
N THR A 21 -5.32 -1.21 30.82
CA THR A 21 -5.87 -2.13 29.81
C THR A 21 -6.66 -1.40 28.74
N THR A 22 -7.42 -0.35 29.07
CA THR A 22 -8.16 0.43 28.07
C THR A 22 -7.24 1.24 27.17
N LYS A 23 -6.19 1.87 27.71
CA LYS A 23 -5.21 2.60 26.87
C LYS A 23 -4.43 1.67 25.94
N LYS A 24 -4.02 0.48 26.42
CA LYS A 24 -3.35 -0.52 25.57
C LYS A 24 -4.28 -1.03 24.46
N GLN A 25 -5.55 -1.27 24.79
CA GLN A 25 -6.58 -1.65 23.82
C GLN A 25 -6.79 -0.54 22.78
N GLN A 26 -6.83 0.71 23.23
CA GLN A 26 -7.01 1.87 22.37
C GLN A 26 -5.81 2.10 21.45
N SER A 27 -4.58 1.99 21.95
CA SER A 27 -3.39 2.10 21.11
C SER A 27 -3.26 0.92 20.14
N ALA A 28 -3.63 -0.30 20.54
CA ALA A 28 -3.70 -1.45 19.63
C ALA A 28 -4.76 -1.27 18.54
N PHE A 29 -5.92 -0.72 18.88
CA PHE A 29 -7.00 -0.42 17.94
C PHE A 29 -6.57 0.66 16.93
N LEU A 30 -5.97 1.76 17.40
CA LEU A 30 -5.46 2.82 16.53
C LEU A 30 -4.38 2.30 15.57
N VAL A 31 -3.46 1.45 16.05
CA VAL A 31 -2.46 0.79 15.20
C VAL A 31 -3.12 -0.12 14.17
N SER A 32 -4.10 -0.94 14.57
CA SER A 32 -4.85 -1.81 13.64
C SER A 32 -5.56 -1.02 12.55
N ALA A 33 -6.25 0.06 12.90
CA ALA A 33 -6.96 0.92 11.95
C ALA A 33 -6.00 1.61 10.97
N THR A 34 -4.82 2.04 11.44
CA THR A 34 -3.80 2.61 10.54
C THR A 34 -3.26 1.57 9.57
N MET A 35 -2.97 0.34 10.03
CA MET A 35 -2.43 -0.72 9.17
C MET A 35 -3.43 -1.18 8.11
N GLU A 36 -4.73 -1.27 8.44
CA GLU A 36 -5.77 -1.54 7.44
C GLU A 36 -5.85 -0.47 6.35
N PHE A 37 -5.75 0.81 6.74
CA PHE A 37 -5.74 1.91 5.77
C PHE A 37 -4.51 1.85 4.84
N PHE A 38 -3.32 1.60 5.39
CA PHE A 38 -2.10 1.46 4.59
C PHE A 38 -2.21 0.30 3.60
N GLN A 39 -2.72 -0.85 4.04
CA GLN A 39 -2.91 -2.01 3.17
C GLN A 39 -3.88 -1.70 2.01
N SER A 40 -5.01 -1.05 2.31
CA SER A 40 -5.97 -0.63 1.28
C SER A 40 -5.38 0.38 0.28
N ALA A 41 -4.55 1.30 0.76
CA ALA A 41 -3.88 2.27 -0.11
C ALA A 41 -2.86 1.60 -1.04
N ILE A 42 -2.11 0.61 -0.54
CA ILE A 42 -1.12 -0.15 -1.33
C ILE A 42 -1.81 -0.96 -2.43
N THR A 43 -2.94 -1.63 -2.13
CA THR A 43 -3.72 -2.36 -3.14
C THR A 43 -4.26 -1.43 -4.25
N SER A 44 -4.70 -0.22 -3.87
CA SER A 44 -5.15 0.79 -4.84
C SER A 44 -4.00 1.25 -5.73
N LEU A 45 -2.83 1.55 -5.14
CA LEU A 45 -1.63 1.93 -5.88
C LEU A 45 -1.17 0.82 -6.83
N GLN A 46 -1.16 -0.43 -6.38
CA GLN A 46 -0.82 -1.60 -7.19
C GLN A 46 -1.69 -1.66 -8.44
N THR A 47 -3.00 -1.52 -8.27
CA THR A 47 -3.96 -1.59 -9.38
C THR A 47 -3.71 -0.47 -10.39
N LEU A 48 -3.48 0.76 -9.92
CA LEU A 48 -3.19 1.90 -10.79
C LEU A 48 -1.86 1.72 -11.54
N VAL A 49 -0.79 1.31 -10.86
CA VAL A 49 0.54 1.15 -11.48
C VAL A 49 0.52 0.04 -12.53
N VAL A 50 -0.11 -1.10 -12.23
CA VAL A 50 -0.24 -2.20 -13.20
C VAL A 50 -1.09 -1.78 -14.40
N ALA A 51 -2.20 -1.07 -14.18
CA ALA A 51 -3.04 -0.57 -15.26
C ALA A 51 -2.33 0.47 -16.15
N LEU A 52 -1.58 1.40 -15.55
CA LEU A 52 -0.79 2.40 -16.28
C LEU A 52 0.37 1.75 -17.05
N GLY A 53 1.07 0.79 -16.44
CA GLY A 53 2.11 0.02 -17.11
C GLY A 53 1.58 -0.75 -18.31
N ALA A 54 0.42 -1.39 -18.17
CA ALA A 54 -0.22 -2.14 -19.24
C ALA A 54 -0.70 -1.22 -20.36
N GLY A 55 -1.27 -0.06 -20.01
CA GLY A 55 -1.67 0.98 -20.96
C GLY A 55 -0.49 1.53 -21.77
N LEU A 56 0.63 1.85 -21.12
CA LEU A 56 1.85 2.28 -21.81
C LEU A 56 2.46 1.16 -22.67
N GLY A 57 2.39 -0.09 -22.21
CA GLY A 57 2.83 -1.25 -22.98
C GLY A 57 2.03 -1.41 -24.26
N ALA A 58 0.70 -1.37 -24.17
CA ALA A 58 -0.21 -1.43 -25.31
C ALA A 58 0.01 -0.25 -26.28
N TRP A 59 0.19 0.97 -25.75
CA TRP A 59 0.50 2.15 -26.56
C TRP A 59 1.85 2.03 -27.29
N GLY A 60 2.85 1.41 -26.65
CA GLY A 60 4.12 1.08 -27.28
C GLY A 60 4.00 0.08 -28.44
N VAL A 61 3.11 -0.92 -28.31
CA VAL A 61 2.79 -1.86 -29.40
C VAL A 61 2.11 -1.14 -30.56
N ILE A 62 1.18 -0.22 -30.29
CA ILE A 62 0.51 0.58 -31.34
C ILE A 62 1.55 1.39 -32.13
N ASN A 63 2.45 2.11 -31.43
CA ASN A 63 3.51 2.88 -32.09
C ASN A 63 4.51 1.99 -32.86
N LEU A 64 4.74 0.76 -32.41
CA LEU A 64 5.51 -0.24 -33.14
C LEU A 64 4.80 -0.64 -34.45
N LEU A 65 3.52 -0.96 -34.39
CA LEU A 65 2.73 -1.37 -35.56
C LEU A 65 2.61 -0.22 -36.58
N GLU A 66 2.39 1.00 -36.12
CA GLU A 66 2.42 2.20 -36.97
C GLU A 66 3.81 2.41 -37.60
N GLY A 67 4.87 2.16 -36.85
CA GLY A 67 6.24 2.25 -37.34
C GLY A 67 6.62 1.18 -38.37
N TYR A 68 6.07 -0.03 -38.27
CA TYR A 68 6.24 -1.07 -39.29
C TYR A 68 5.35 -0.84 -40.52
N GLY A 69 4.12 -0.34 -40.33
CA GLY A 69 3.20 -0.04 -41.43
C GLY A 69 3.59 1.18 -42.26
N ASN A 70 4.25 2.16 -41.65
CA ASN A 70 4.70 3.40 -42.30
C ASN A 70 6.22 3.45 -42.51
N ASP A 71 6.94 2.34 -42.29
CA ASP A 71 8.41 2.22 -42.34
C ASP A 71 9.14 3.41 -41.66
N ASN A 72 8.60 3.84 -40.52
CA ASN A 72 9.10 4.99 -39.78
C ASN A 72 9.99 4.52 -38.61
N PRO A 73 11.32 4.67 -38.71
CA PRO A 73 12.23 4.27 -37.65
C PRO A 73 12.00 5.03 -36.33
N GLY A 74 11.45 6.25 -36.39
CA GLY A 74 11.09 7.03 -35.20
C GLY A 74 9.98 6.38 -34.37
N ALA A 75 8.88 6.01 -35.02
CA ALA A 75 7.74 5.34 -34.38
C ALA A 75 8.14 3.95 -33.85
N LYS A 76 9.01 3.21 -34.56
CA LYS A 76 9.56 1.94 -34.07
C LYS A 76 10.37 2.14 -32.78
N SER A 77 11.30 3.10 -32.74
CA SER A 77 12.12 3.34 -31.55
C SER A 77 11.28 3.81 -30.37
N GLN A 78 10.29 4.66 -30.62
CA GLN A 78 9.37 5.15 -29.60
C GLN A 78 8.48 4.03 -29.03
N GLY A 79 7.95 3.16 -29.90
CA GLY A 79 7.14 2.02 -29.50
C GLY A 79 7.91 1.01 -28.64
N ILE A 80 9.16 0.68 -28.98
CA ILE A 80 10.00 -0.20 -28.14
C ILE A 80 10.25 0.41 -26.76
N LYS A 81 10.55 1.70 -26.69
CA LYS A 81 10.82 2.38 -25.42
C LYS A 81 9.59 2.38 -24.52
N GLN A 82 8.40 2.59 -25.09
CA GLN A 82 7.14 2.58 -24.34
C GLN A 82 6.72 1.17 -23.95
N LEU A 83 6.95 0.17 -24.80
CA LEU A 83 6.73 -1.23 -24.46
C LEU A 83 7.63 -1.66 -23.30
N MET A 84 8.92 -1.32 -23.35
CA MET A 84 9.87 -1.62 -22.28
C MET A 84 9.55 -0.85 -20.99
N ALA A 85 9.17 0.43 -21.09
CA ALA A 85 8.75 1.21 -19.94
C ALA A 85 7.46 0.66 -19.33
N GLY A 86 6.45 0.34 -20.14
CA GLY A 86 5.18 -0.24 -19.70
C GLY A 86 5.38 -1.62 -19.05
N GLY A 87 6.18 -2.49 -19.68
CA GLY A 87 6.56 -3.78 -19.13
C GLY A 87 7.30 -3.66 -17.79
N GLY A 88 8.24 -2.73 -17.69
CA GLY A 88 8.95 -2.44 -16.43
C GLY A 88 8.02 -1.97 -15.32
N VAL A 89 7.08 -1.07 -15.63
CA VAL A 89 6.09 -0.56 -14.68
C VAL A 89 5.14 -1.69 -14.22
N CYS A 90 4.67 -2.56 -15.12
CA CYS A 90 3.88 -3.73 -14.75
C CYS A 90 4.65 -4.71 -13.83
N LEU A 91 5.93 -4.96 -14.14
CA LEU A 91 6.77 -5.86 -13.35
C LEU A 91 7.03 -5.31 -11.94
N ILE A 92 7.27 -4.01 -11.81
CA ILE A 92 7.40 -3.33 -10.51
C ILE A 92 6.06 -3.38 -9.77
N GLY A 93 4.96 -3.11 -10.47
CA GLY A 93 3.62 -3.10 -9.88
C GLY A 93 3.18 -4.47 -9.33
N THR A 94 3.53 -5.55 -10.01
CA THR A 94 3.14 -6.91 -9.62
C THR A 94 4.06 -7.52 -8.56
N ASN A 95 5.35 -7.21 -8.56
CA ASN A 95 6.32 -7.86 -7.68
C ASN A 95 6.75 -6.98 -6.50
N LEU A 96 6.97 -5.68 -6.71
CA LEU A 96 7.53 -4.80 -5.68
C LEU A 96 6.45 -4.17 -4.82
N ILE A 97 5.34 -3.69 -5.38
CA ILE A 97 4.27 -3.01 -4.62
C ILE A 97 3.66 -3.92 -3.52
N PRO A 98 3.37 -5.21 -3.76
CA PRO A 98 2.90 -6.10 -2.70
C PRO A 98 3.92 -6.32 -1.57
N LEU A 99 5.21 -6.17 -1.83
CA LEU A 99 6.25 -6.29 -0.79
C LEU A 99 6.24 -5.08 0.14
N LEU A 100 5.86 -3.89 -0.34
CA LEU A 100 5.62 -2.73 0.55
C LEU A 100 4.45 -2.99 1.51
N ALA A 101 3.46 -3.80 1.10
CA ALA A 101 2.33 -4.21 1.95
C ALA A 101 2.72 -5.21 3.05
N ASN A 102 3.86 -5.90 2.94
CA ASN A 102 4.31 -6.86 3.94
C ASN A 102 5.36 -6.28 4.91
N LEU A 103 5.82 -5.04 4.68
CA LEU A 103 6.85 -4.37 5.49
C LEU A 103 6.27 -3.51 6.62
N PHE A 104 4.96 -3.23 6.57
CA PHE A 104 4.19 -2.42 7.52
C PHE A 104 3.05 -3.26 8.07
#